data_AF-A0A523G2K0-F1
#
_entry.id   AF-A0A523G2K0-F1
#
_cell.length_a   1.000
_cell.length_b   1.000
_cell.length_c   1.000
_cell.angle_alpha   90.00
_cell.angle_beta   90.00
_cell.angle_gamma   90.00
#
_symmetry.space_group_name_H-M   'P 1'
#
loop_
_entity.id
_entity.type
_entity.pdbx_description
1 polymer ?
#
loop_
_entity_poly.entity_id
_entity_poly.type
_entity_poly.pdbx_seq_one_letter_code
_entity_poly.pdbx_strand_id
1 'polypeptide(L)' 'MALELVLPWFVLGTYGVIVLRMTPVSVTPIQFFTGRAASGAEPGLWLLVGSAAITWIFAKSIANAANLAGAFGIAGG' A
#
# COMPACT_ATOMS: atom_id res chain seq x y z
N MET A 1 12.53 -25.78 -0.96
CA MET A 1 12.15 -25.63 0.46
C MET A 1 12.78 -24.39 1.10
N ALA A 2 14.11 -24.21 1.08
CA ALA A 2 14.73 -22.99 1.64
C ALA A 2 14.35 -21.70 0.90
N LEU A 3 14.25 -21.73 -0.43
CA LEU A 3 13.92 -20.54 -1.23
C LEU A 3 12.52 -19.98 -0.93
N GLU A 4 11.50 -20.83 -0.81
CA GLU A 4 10.12 -20.44 -0.49
C GLU A 4 10.00 -19.72 0.86
N LEU A 5 10.88 -20.07 1.82
CA LEU A 5 10.90 -19.43 3.13
C LEU A 5 11.62 -18.08 3.10
N VAL A 6 12.59 -17.88 2.21
CA VAL A 6 13.43 -16.67 2.15
C VAL A 6 12.86 -15.61 1.21
N LEU A 7 12.22 -16.02 0.12
CA LEU A 7 11.73 -15.12 -0.92
C LEU A 7 10.73 -14.07 -0.40
N PRO A 8 9.73 -14.38 0.46
CA PRO A 8 8.81 -13.37 0.99
C PRO A 8 9.53 -12.29 1.80
N TRP A 9 10.54 -12.66 2.58
CA TRP A 9 11.34 -11.70 3.36
C TRP A 9 12.20 -10.82 2.47
N PHE A 10 12.75 -11.37 1.39
CA PHE A 10 13.48 -10.58 0.41
C PHE A 10 12.58 -9.56 -0.29
N VAL A 11 11.37 -9.97 -0.69
CA VAL A 11 10.36 -9.06 -1.26
C VAL A 11 9.97 -7.98 -0.27
N LEU A 12 9.67 -8.36 0.99
CA LEU A 12 9.29 -7.41 2.04
C LEU A 12 10.42 -6.42 2.35
N GLY A 13 11.67 -6.91 2.47
CA GLY A 13 12.85 -6.08 2.71
C GLY A 13 13.11 -5.09 1.58
N THR A 14 13.03 -5.56 0.33
CA THR A 14 13.18 -4.71 -0.85
C THR A 14 12.10 -3.63 -0.91
N TYR A 15 10.84 -4.00 -0.67
CA TYR A 15 9.72 -3.07 -0.58
C TYR A 15 9.95 -2.00 0.51
N GLY A 16 10.34 -2.42 1.72
CA GLY A 16 10.63 -1.51 2.82
C GLY A 16 11.75 -0.53 2.49
N VAL A 17 12.84 -1.00 1.88
CA VAL A 17 13.94 -0.14 1.42
C VAL A 17 13.44 0.89 0.41
N ILE A 18 12.65 0.48 -0.58
CA ILE A 18 12.11 1.40 -1.59
C ILE A 18 11.25 2.48 -0.92
N VAL A 19 10.33 2.10 -0.04
CA VAL A 19 9.44 3.05 0.66
C VAL A 19 10.25 4.03 1.50
N LEU A 20 11.21 3.55 2.29
CA LEU A 20 12.07 4.41 3.12
C LEU A 20 12.92 5.37 2.27
N ARG A 21 13.39 4.94 1.10
CA ARG A 21 14.16 5.78 0.18
C ARG A 21 13.30 6.85 -0.51
N MET A 22 12.03 6.56 -0.75
CA MET A 22 11.08 7.49 -1.35
C MET A 22 10.45 8.45 -0.33
N THR A 23 10.45 8.09 0.95
CA THR A 23 9.83 8.89 2.01
C THR A 23 10.69 10.14 2.29
N PRO A 24 10.10 11.35 2.29
CA PRO A 24 10.83 12.56 2.64
C PRO A 24 11.23 12.55 4.12
N VAL A 25 12.45 13.03 4.42
CA VAL A 25 12.99 13.07 5.80
C VAL A 25 12.19 14.03 6.69
N SER A 26 11.64 15.09 6.14
CA SER A 26 10.82 16.07 6.86
C SER A 26 9.72 16.66 5.98
N VAL A 27 8.57 16.94 6.56
CA VAL A 27 7.43 17.61 5.91
C VAL A 27 6.86 18.68 6.84
N THR A 28 6.29 19.73 6.27
CA THR A 28 5.56 20.76 7.02
C THR A 28 4.14 20.28 7.39
N PRO A 29 3.46 20.89 8.37
CA PRO A 29 2.08 20.55 8.70
C PRO A 29 1.12 20.66 7.51
N ILE A 30 1.30 21.68 6.66
CA ILE A 30 0.48 21.84 5.45
C ILE A 30 0.67 20.65 4.51
N GLN A 31 1.91 20.26 4.23
CA GLN A 31 2.20 19.10 3.38
C GLN A 31 1.64 17.80 3.98
N PHE A 32 1.75 17.63 5.30
CA PHE A 32 1.26 16.44 5.99
C PHE A 32 -0.27 16.30 5.95
N PHE A 33 -1.02 17.37 6.26
CA PHE A 33 -2.48 17.31 6.34
C PHE A 33 -3.19 17.48 4.99
N THR A 34 -2.57 18.18 4.04
CA THR A 34 -3.21 18.48 2.74
C THR A 34 -2.64 17.67 1.57
N GLY A 35 -1.49 17.01 1.75
CA GLY A 35 -0.81 16.28 0.69
C GLY A 35 -0.23 17.17 -0.41
N ARG A 36 -0.17 18.48 -0.21
CA ARG A 36 0.41 19.43 -1.17
C ARG A 36 1.92 19.25 -1.31
N ALA A 37 2.44 19.49 -2.51
CA ALA A 37 3.88 19.53 -2.77
C ALA A 37 4.54 20.71 -2.03
N ALA A 38 5.87 20.68 -1.92
CA ALA A 38 6.64 21.81 -1.35
C ALA A 38 6.42 23.14 -2.10
N SER A 39 6.08 23.07 -3.39
CA SER A 39 5.71 24.23 -4.22
C SER A 39 4.28 24.73 -4.01
N GLY A 40 3.49 24.07 -3.16
CA GLY A 40 2.07 24.36 -2.95
C GLY A 40 1.12 23.68 -3.95
N ALA A 41 1.65 22.92 -4.93
CA ALA A 41 0.85 22.21 -5.91
C ALA A 41 -0.04 21.14 -5.24
N GLU A 42 -1.26 20.98 -5.76
CA GLU A 42 -2.21 19.98 -5.29
C GLU A 42 -1.79 18.56 -5.68
N PRO A 43 -2.16 17.53 -4.88
CA PRO A 43 -1.93 16.15 -5.24
C PRO A 43 -2.68 15.76 -6.52
N GLY A 44 -2.02 15.02 -7.41
CA GLY A 44 -2.63 14.55 -8.65
C GLY A 44 -3.80 13.59 -8.41
N LEU A 45 -4.77 13.59 -9.31
CA LEU A 45 -5.99 12.76 -9.21
C LEU A 45 -5.69 11.28 -8.94
N TRP A 46 -4.73 10.70 -9.65
CA TRP A 46 -4.40 9.27 -9.49
C TRP A 46 -3.78 8.94 -8.13
N LEU A 47 -3.03 9.87 -7.55
CA LEU A 47 -2.52 9.72 -6.19
C LEU A 47 -3.67 9.71 -5.18
N LEU A 48 -4.65 10.60 -5.37
CA LEU A 48 -5.85 10.66 -4.53
C LEU A 48 -6.70 9.40 -4.66
N VAL A 49 -6.96 8.94 -5.89
CA VAL A 49 -7.71 7.70 -6.16
C VAL A 49 -6.99 6.49 -5.56
N GLY A 50 -5.68 6.38 -5.76
CA GLY A 50 -4.88 5.30 -5.18
C GLY A 50 -4.89 5.32 -3.65
N SER A 51 -4.74 6.50 -3.04
CA SER A 51 -4.82 6.67 -1.58
C SER A 51 -6.18 6.24 -1.04
N ALA A 52 -7.26 6.69 -1.67
CA ALA A 52 -8.62 6.29 -1.29
C ALA A 52 -8.83 4.77 -1.44
N ALA A 53 -8.37 4.16 -2.53
CA ALA A 53 -8.49 2.72 -2.72
C ALA A 53 -7.72 1.93 -1.65
N ILE A 54 -6.47 2.30 -1.36
CA ILE A 54 -5.62 1.59 -0.40
C ILE A 54 -6.17 1.73 1.04
N THR A 55 -6.73 2.88 1.40
CA THR A 55 -7.33 3.08 2.73
C THR A 55 -8.55 2.20 3.00
N TRP A 56 -9.16 1.63 1.95
CA TRP A 56 -10.32 0.74 2.05
C TRP A 56 -9.92 -0.75 1.97
N ILE A 57 -8.66 -1.05 1.66
CA ILE A 57 -8.15 -2.42 1.54
C ILE A 57 -7.43 -2.81 2.83
N PHE A 58 -8.01 -3.76 3.57
CA PHE A 58 -7.43 -4.28 4.82
C PHE A 58 -6.90 -5.70 4.64
N ALA A 59 -5.83 -6.05 5.35
CA ALA A 59 -5.26 -7.40 5.34
C ALA A 59 -6.30 -8.47 5.72
N LYS A 60 -7.15 -8.19 6.73
CA LYS A 60 -8.24 -9.09 7.13
C LYS A 60 -9.29 -9.26 6.03
N SER A 61 -9.59 -8.18 5.29
CA SER A 61 -10.53 -8.22 4.17
C SER A 61 -9.99 -9.09 3.03
N ILE A 62 -8.71 -8.94 2.67
CA ILE A 62 -8.05 -9.80 1.67
C ILE A 62 -8.10 -11.27 2.08
N ALA A 63 -7.73 -11.59 3.32
CA ALA A 63 -7.77 -12.97 3.82
C ALA A 63 -9.20 -13.55 3.79
N ASN A 64 -10.21 -12.73 4.12
CA ASN A 64 -11.60 -13.16 4.06
C ASN A 64 -12.06 -13.42 2.62
N ALA A 65 -11.82 -12.48 1.71
CA ALA A 65 -12.12 -12.63 0.28
C ALA A 65 -11.45 -13.89 -0.29
N ALA A 66 -10.17 -14.13 0.01
CA ALA A 66 -9.47 -15.33 -0.44
C ALA A 66 -10.08 -16.62 0.12
N ASN A 67 -10.48 -16.64 1.39
CA ASN A 67 -11.13 -17.80 2.00
C ASN A 67 -12.50 -18.08 1.38
N LEU A 68 -13.32 -17.06 1.17
CA LEU A 68 -14.63 -17.24 0.54
C LEU A 68 -14.47 -17.61 -0.95
N ALA A 69 -13.50 -17.04 -1.67
CA ALA A 69 -13.19 -17.46 -3.03
C ALA A 69 -12.77 -18.94 -3.10
N GLY A 70 -11.99 -19.40 -2.13
CA GLY A 70 -11.61 -20.80 -2.00
C GLY A 70 -12.81 -21.74 -1.74
N ALA A 71 -13.81 -21.27 -1.00
CA ALA A 71 -14.99 -22.06 -0.65
C ALA A 71 -16.11 -22.02 -1.71
N PHE A 72 -16.29 -20.87 -2.37
CA PHE A 72 -17.47 -20.59 -3.22
C PHE A 72 -17.11 -20.14 -4.65
N GLY A 73 -15.83 -20.17 -5.03
CA GLY A 73 -15.34 -19.67 -6.30
C GLY A 73 -15.36 -18.14 -6.38
N ILE A 74 -15.18 -17.58 -7.59
CA ILE A 74 -15.06 -16.13 -7.81
C ILE A 74 -16.24 -15.33 -7.22
N ALA A 75 -17.44 -15.89 -7.19
CA ALA A 75 -18.63 -15.21 -6.64
C ALA A 75 -18.60 -15.06 -5.10
N GLY A 76 -17.77 -15.81 -4.40
CA GLY A 76 -17.59 -15.66 -2.94
C GLY A 76 -16.53 -14.65 -2.53
N GLY A 77 -15.57 -14.35 -3.43
CA GLY A 77 -14.42 -13.50 -3.16
C GLY A 77 -14.61 -12.04 -3.55
#